data_AF-A0A7X0HM16-F1
#
_entry.id   AF-A0A7X0HM16-F1
#
_cell.length_a   1.000
_cell.length_b   1.000
_cell.length_c   1.000
_cell.angle_alpha   90.00
_cell.angle_beta   90.00
_cell.angle_gamma   90.00
#
_symmetry.space_group_name_H-M   'P 1'
#
loop_
_entity.id
_entity.type
_entity.pdbx_description
1 polymer ?
#
loop_
_entity_poly.entity_id
_entity_poly.type
_entity_poly.pdbx_seq_one_letter_code
_entity_poly.pdbx_strand_id
1 'polypeptide(L)'
;MNPTDVVQLMGLCTDIEESEPRHNATEDGRVIPRDFSSLSRLVPPGVIAGSIILSRPHLPVRSLQEFVDSADTDASSRIASMKDSLLFRAQSIPLPFFPAPGGMVPWGRTTRDGVLLWDTTAPDSADWTTVLTDSDFQVWVDLPLTTSPLIWTVLSGGSGSTPAFETFEDFEQGTFWEVYEKTRETAFTLADQEIGSTAEVLERVRSIGVPGLHGYADKQFKFATGDCVAEFPEDYTAIMKEFAGGVIAGVHVFPPSRSLATRTNDLGGGMSEMLKALGKDTSFMQWGEVDGRAMGWLTTHEDPTGWCVAYLKADGSALTCLEDQTFATFLQRRLRGNNSLF
;
A
#
# COMPACT_ATOMS: atom_id res chain seq x y z
N MET A 1 0.07 20.47 -2.95
CA MET A 1 1.54 20.61 -3.07
C MET A 1 1.88 20.74 -4.53
N ASN A 2 2.78 21.66 -4.89
CA ASN A 2 3.07 21.95 -6.30
C ASN A 2 4.21 21.03 -6.79
N PRO A 3 4.12 20.43 -8.00
CA PRO A 3 5.23 19.70 -8.62
C PRO A 3 6.57 20.46 -8.61
N THR A 4 6.53 21.79 -8.67
CA THR A 4 7.71 22.65 -8.59
C THR A 4 8.44 22.53 -7.25
N ASP A 5 7.70 22.42 -6.14
CA ASP A 5 8.28 22.26 -4.79
C ASP A 5 9.08 20.93 -4.72
N VAL A 6 8.55 19.89 -5.35
CA VAL A 6 9.16 18.56 -5.42
C VAL A 6 10.48 18.62 -6.22
N VAL A 7 10.48 19.32 -7.35
CA VAL A 7 11.67 19.47 -8.20
C VAL A 7 12.76 20.27 -7.48
N GLN A 8 12.39 21.30 -6.73
CA GLN A 8 13.31 22.06 -5.89
C GLN A 8 13.91 21.19 -4.78
N LEU A 9 13.13 20.33 -4.12
CA LEU A 9 13.67 19.38 -3.15
C LEU A 9 14.68 18.40 -3.76
N MET A 10 14.55 18.06 -5.04
CA MET A 10 15.51 17.23 -5.76
C MET A 10 16.79 17.98 -6.16
N GLY A 11 16.86 19.30 -5.92
CA GLY A 11 18.00 20.13 -6.32
C GLY A 11 18.10 20.36 -7.83
N LEU A 12 17.02 20.11 -8.56
CA LEU A 12 16.97 20.29 -10.02
C LEU A 12 16.58 21.74 -10.36
N CYS A 13 17.26 22.33 -11.35
CA CYS A 13 16.93 23.68 -11.83
C CYS A 13 15.69 23.64 -12.73
N THR A 14 14.76 24.57 -12.51
CA THR A 14 13.52 24.72 -13.27
C THR A 14 13.64 25.87 -14.27
N ASP A 15 14.60 25.80 -15.18
CA ASP A 15 14.73 26.77 -16.29
C ASP A 15 13.73 26.45 -17.41
N ILE A 16 12.46 26.28 -17.06
CA ILE A 16 11.40 25.96 -18.02
C ILE A 16 10.53 27.19 -18.15
N GLU A 17 10.64 27.85 -19.31
CA GLU A 17 9.69 28.88 -19.72
C GLU A 17 8.28 28.31 -19.58
N GLU A 18 7.42 28.97 -18.79
CA GLU A 18 6.01 28.66 -18.62
C GLU A 18 5.28 28.80 -19.98
N SER A 19 5.48 27.82 -20.85
CA SER A 19 4.64 27.65 -22.01
C SER A 19 3.31 27.16 -21.49
N GLU A 20 2.29 28.03 -21.51
CA GLU A 20 0.96 27.70 -21.01
C GLU A 20 0.50 26.32 -21.48
N PRO A 21 -0.12 25.52 -20.61
CA PRO A 21 -0.61 24.20 -20.98
C PRO A 21 -1.67 24.35 -22.07
N ARG A 22 -1.30 24.01 -23.31
CA ARG A 22 -2.28 23.75 -24.38
C ARG A 22 -3.28 22.74 -23.84
N HIS A 23 -4.57 23.10 -23.95
CA HIS A 23 -5.73 22.46 -23.35
C HIS A 23 -5.64 20.94 -23.12
N ASN A 24 -6.21 20.49 -21.99
CA ASN A 24 -6.44 19.11 -21.56
C ASN A 24 -7.40 18.31 -22.50
N ALA A 25 -7.38 18.56 -23.80
CA ALA A 25 -8.24 17.88 -24.76
C ALA A 25 -7.56 16.62 -25.30
N THR A 26 -8.09 15.50 -24.84
CA THR A 26 -7.94 14.14 -25.33
C THR A 26 -8.32 14.03 -26.81
N GLU A 27 -7.34 14.05 -27.72
CA GLU A 27 -7.53 13.43 -29.05
C GLU A 27 -7.36 11.90 -28.99
N ASP A 28 -6.84 11.35 -27.88
CA ASP A 28 -6.44 9.94 -27.75
C ASP A 28 -7.14 9.13 -26.64
N GLY A 29 -8.11 9.71 -25.91
CA GLY A 29 -8.78 9.03 -24.77
C GLY A 29 -7.88 8.77 -23.55
N ARG A 30 -6.70 9.39 -23.51
CA ARG A 30 -5.69 9.26 -22.46
C ARG A 30 -5.95 10.26 -21.31
N VAL A 31 -6.14 9.78 -20.09
CA VAL A 31 -6.23 10.65 -18.90
C VAL A 31 -5.03 10.38 -17.99
N ILE A 32 -4.20 11.39 -17.77
CA ILE A 32 -3.09 11.39 -16.79
C ILE A 32 -3.41 12.41 -15.72
N PRO A 33 -3.16 12.11 -14.44
CA PRO A 33 -3.16 13.13 -13.39
C PRO A 33 -2.29 14.34 -13.77
N ARG A 34 -2.87 15.54 -13.70
CA ARG A 34 -2.18 16.78 -14.08
C ARG A 34 -0.87 16.98 -13.31
N ASP A 35 -0.85 16.58 -12.04
CA ASP A 35 0.31 16.70 -11.19
C ASP A 35 1.47 15.82 -11.71
N PHE A 36 1.17 14.58 -12.10
CA PHE A 36 2.14 13.69 -12.73
C PHE A 36 2.61 14.23 -14.08
N SER A 37 1.71 14.70 -14.94
CA SER A 37 2.11 15.27 -16.24
C SER A 37 3.07 16.45 -16.03
N SER A 38 2.83 17.27 -15.02
CA SER A 38 3.68 18.42 -14.68
C SER A 38 5.03 17.96 -14.14
N LEU A 39 5.03 17.11 -13.11
CA LEU A 39 6.25 16.53 -12.53
C LEU A 39 7.12 15.87 -13.60
N SER A 40 6.48 15.12 -14.49
CA SER A 40 7.16 14.41 -15.55
C SER A 40 7.93 15.41 -16.45
N ARG A 41 7.32 16.50 -16.91
CA ARG A 41 8.02 17.48 -17.76
C ARG A 41 9.25 18.09 -17.09
N LEU A 42 9.26 18.19 -15.77
CA LEU A 42 10.30 18.84 -14.99
C LEU A 42 11.42 17.87 -14.55
N VAL A 43 11.10 16.59 -14.35
CA VAL A 43 12.02 15.60 -13.79
C VAL A 43 12.53 14.66 -14.89
N PRO A 44 13.85 14.60 -15.12
CA PRO A 44 14.42 13.64 -16.05
C PRO A 44 14.22 12.20 -15.56
N PRO A 45 14.29 11.19 -16.46
CA PRO A 45 14.25 9.81 -16.02
C PRO A 45 15.40 9.50 -15.06
N GLY A 46 15.11 8.75 -14.00
CA GLY A 46 16.10 8.43 -12.97
C GLY A 46 15.47 7.82 -11.73
N VAL A 47 16.21 7.86 -10.62
CA VAL A 47 15.83 7.31 -9.33
C VAL A 47 15.68 8.42 -8.30
N ILE A 48 14.51 8.48 -7.67
CA ILE A 48 14.18 9.45 -6.64
C ILE A 48 14.40 8.83 -5.27
N ALA A 49 15.19 9.49 -4.43
CA ALA A 49 15.56 9.04 -3.08
C ALA A 49 16.06 7.58 -3.02
N GLY A 50 16.79 7.12 -4.05
CA GLY A 50 17.27 5.73 -4.16
C GLY A 50 16.17 4.65 -4.17
N SER A 51 14.90 5.04 -4.38
CA SER A 51 13.75 4.19 -4.03
C SER A 51 12.66 4.14 -5.09
N ILE A 52 12.38 5.24 -5.78
CA ILE A 52 11.38 5.28 -6.85
C ILE A 52 12.07 5.47 -8.20
N ILE A 53 11.89 4.52 -9.09
CA ILE A 53 12.36 4.56 -10.47
C ILE A 53 11.28 5.26 -11.30
N LEU A 54 11.63 6.43 -11.84
CA LEU A 54 10.83 7.18 -12.80
C LEU A 54 11.41 6.96 -14.20
N SER A 55 11.11 5.82 -14.82
CA SER A 55 11.49 5.54 -16.21
C SER A 55 10.48 6.18 -17.17
N ARG A 56 10.97 6.82 -18.24
CA ARG A 56 10.13 7.22 -19.37
C ARG A 56 10.57 6.51 -20.63
N PRO A 57 9.59 6.04 -21.41
CA PRO A 57 9.33 6.77 -22.65
C PRO A 57 7.86 7.00 -23.04
N HIS A 58 6.86 6.32 -22.45
CA HIS A 58 5.50 6.26 -23.05
C HIS A 58 4.31 6.39 -22.09
N LEU A 59 4.40 7.24 -21.06
CA LEU A 59 3.21 7.62 -20.28
C LEU A 59 2.38 8.68 -21.02
N PRO A 60 1.03 8.56 -21.04
CA PRO A 60 0.24 7.50 -20.44
C PRO A 60 0.16 6.28 -21.35
N VAL A 61 0.26 5.13 -20.71
CA VAL A 61 -0.10 3.85 -21.29
C VAL A 61 -1.62 3.81 -21.48
N ARG A 62 -2.12 3.56 -22.70
CA ARG A 62 -3.55 3.49 -23.01
C ARG A 62 -4.16 2.16 -22.61
N SER A 63 -3.36 1.22 -22.09
CA SER A 63 -3.78 -0.07 -21.56
C SER A 63 -2.67 -0.68 -20.70
N LEU A 64 -3.02 -1.61 -19.80
CA LEU A 64 -2.01 -2.49 -19.18
C LEU A 64 -1.17 -3.16 -20.26
N GLN A 65 -1.77 -3.51 -21.41
CA GLN A 65 -1.08 -4.08 -22.57
C GLN A 65 -0.07 -3.10 -23.19
N GLU A 66 -0.34 -1.80 -23.23
CA GLU A 66 0.63 -0.79 -23.71
C GLU A 66 1.75 -0.56 -22.69
N PHE A 67 1.45 -0.59 -21.40
CA PHE A 67 2.49 -0.63 -20.36
C PHE A 67 3.36 -1.86 -20.49
N VAL A 68 2.73 -2.97 -20.85
CA VAL A 68 3.35 -4.27 -21.12
C VAL A 68 4.17 -4.28 -22.42
N ASP A 69 3.73 -3.55 -23.45
CA ASP A 69 4.31 -3.58 -24.80
C ASP A 69 5.35 -2.46 -25.02
N SER A 70 5.27 -1.34 -24.30
CA SER A 70 6.02 -0.11 -24.59
C SER A 70 7.43 -0.05 -23.98
N ALA A 71 8.23 -1.11 -24.16
CA ALA A 71 9.68 -1.13 -23.95
C ALA A 71 10.23 -1.58 -22.57
N ASP A 72 9.49 -2.31 -21.76
CA ASP A 72 10.06 -3.02 -20.60
C ASP A 72 9.45 -4.41 -20.44
N THR A 73 10.04 -5.41 -21.12
CA THR A 73 9.66 -6.84 -21.11
C THR A 73 9.46 -7.42 -19.69
N ASP A 74 10.06 -6.76 -18.70
CA ASP A 74 10.02 -7.12 -17.29
C ASP A 74 8.66 -6.80 -16.62
N ALA A 75 8.03 -5.67 -16.93
CA ALA A 75 6.75 -5.28 -16.34
C ALA A 75 5.62 -6.27 -16.67
N SER A 76 5.59 -6.76 -17.91
CA SER A 76 4.60 -7.70 -18.42
C SER A 76 4.76 -9.08 -17.81
N SER A 77 6.01 -9.53 -17.77
CA SER A 77 6.38 -10.78 -17.11
C SER A 77 5.99 -10.74 -15.64
N ARG A 78 6.11 -9.56 -14.98
CA ARG A 78 5.69 -9.36 -13.59
C ARG A 78 4.19 -9.33 -13.40
N ILE A 79 3.43 -8.61 -14.22
CA ILE A 79 1.96 -8.60 -14.14
C ILE A 79 1.39 -9.99 -14.47
N ALA A 80 2.00 -10.75 -15.37
CA ALA A 80 1.64 -12.14 -15.61
C ALA A 80 2.00 -13.02 -14.39
N SER A 81 3.24 -12.93 -13.89
CA SER A 81 3.71 -13.62 -12.69
C SER A 81 2.86 -13.31 -11.46
N MET A 82 2.36 -12.08 -11.34
CA MET A 82 1.39 -11.67 -10.32
C MET A 82 0.10 -12.47 -10.43
N LYS A 83 -0.54 -12.48 -11.61
CA LYS A 83 -1.80 -13.21 -11.80
C LYS A 83 -1.61 -14.67 -11.46
N ASP A 84 -0.50 -15.27 -11.90
CA ASP A 84 -0.16 -16.65 -11.59
C ASP A 84 0.08 -16.86 -10.09
N SER A 85 0.80 -15.93 -9.43
CA SER A 85 1.09 -15.98 -7.99
C SER A 85 -0.17 -15.84 -7.14
N LEU A 86 -1.09 -14.95 -7.51
CA LEU A 86 -2.37 -14.76 -6.84
C LEU A 86 -3.30 -15.95 -7.07
N LEU A 87 -3.38 -16.47 -8.31
CA LEU A 87 -4.14 -17.67 -8.64
C LEU A 87 -3.64 -18.90 -7.88
N PHE A 88 -2.31 -19.10 -7.81
CA PHE A 88 -1.69 -20.18 -7.07
C PHE A 88 -2.09 -20.14 -5.57
N ARG A 89 -2.24 -18.93 -5.03
CA ARG A 89 -2.66 -18.70 -3.64
C ARG A 89 -4.18 -18.61 -3.49
N ALA A 90 -4.97 -18.79 -4.54
CA ALA A 90 -6.42 -18.57 -4.52
C ALA A 90 -6.82 -17.20 -3.93
N GLN A 91 -6.04 -16.16 -4.22
CA GLN A 91 -6.29 -14.78 -3.81
C GLN A 91 -6.82 -13.98 -5.00
N SER A 92 -7.82 -13.12 -4.77
CA SER A 92 -8.29 -12.16 -5.78
C SER A 92 -7.38 -10.93 -5.81
N ILE A 93 -7.24 -10.33 -6.99
CA ILE A 93 -6.66 -8.99 -7.11
C ILE A 93 -7.63 -8.00 -6.43
N PRO A 94 -7.17 -7.10 -5.54
CA PRO A 94 -8.06 -6.17 -4.83
C PRO A 94 -8.87 -5.28 -5.76
N LEU A 95 -8.23 -4.76 -6.80
CA LEU A 95 -8.84 -3.92 -7.84
C LEU A 95 -8.45 -4.45 -9.22
N PRO A 96 -9.32 -4.32 -10.23
CA PRO A 96 -8.96 -4.73 -11.57
C PRO A 96 -7.85 -3.82 -12.13
N PHE A 97 -7.23 -4.21 -13.24
CA PHE A 97 -6.31 -3.35 -13.98
C PHE A 97 -7.01 -2.73 -15.17
N PHE A 98 -6.63 -1.49 -15.51
CA PHE A 98 -7.09 -0.85 -16.74
C PHE A 98 -6.79 -1.75 -17.96
N PRO A 99 -7.67 -1.90 -18.98
CA PRO A 99 -8.83 -1.05 -19.32
C PRO A 99 -10.14 -1.43 -18.64
N ALA A 100 -10.14 -2.36 -17.67
CA ALA A 100 -11.35 -2.59 -16.90
C ALA A 100 -11.80 -1.27 -16.25
N PRO A 101 -13.10 -0.94 -16.26
CA PRO A 101 -13.61 0.26 -15.59
C PRO A 101 -13.19 0.30 -14.12
N GLY A 102 -12.66 1.44 -13.66
CA GLY A 102 -12.09 1.60 -12.32
C GLY A 102 -10.79 0.84 -12.09
N GLY A 103 -10.13 0.39 -13.17
CA GLY A 103 -8.91 -0.41 -13.08
C GLY A 103 -7.66 0.41 -12.81
N MET A 104 -6.74 -0.13 -12.03
CA MET A 104 -5.50 0.52 -11.68
C MET A 104 -4.56 0.68 -12.88
N VAL A 105 -3.78 1.76 -12.89
CA VAL A 105 -2.83 2.11 -13.96
C VAL A 105 -1.42 2.22 -13.38
N PRO A 106 -0.47 1.37 -13.78
CA PRO A 106 0.91 1.48 -13.32
C PRO A 106 1.59 2.73 -13.89
N TRP A 107 2.38 3.42 -13.06
CA TRP A 107 3.06 4.67 -13.45
C TRP A 107 4.51 4.75 -12.99
N GLY A 108 4.96 3.90 -12.07
CA GLY A 108 6.33 3.89 -11.56
C GLY A 108 6.72 2.54 -10.96
N ARG A 109 8.00 2.40 -10.60
CA ARG A 109 8.54 1.20 -9.95
C ARG A 109 9.34 1.59 -8.72
N THR A 110 9.51 0.66 -7.78
CA THR A 110 10.49 0.82 -6.70
C THR A 110 11.80 0.13 -7.06
N THR A 111 12.88 0.51 -6.39
CA THR A 111 14.20 -0.15 -6.52
C THR A 111 14.23 -1.56 -5.91
N ARG A 112 13.16 -1.94 -5.20
CA ARG A 112 12.93 -3.29 -4.66
C ARG A 112 11.84 -4.04 -5.41
N ASP A 113 11.74 -3.78 -6.70
CA ASP A 113 10.83 -4.49 -7.61
C ASP A 113 9.34 -4.34 -7.32
N GLY A 114 8.96 -3.39 -6.46
CA GLY A 114 7.57 -3.00 -6.26
C GLY A 114 7.02 -2.15 -7.42
N VAL A 115 5.70 -2.04 -7.49
CA VAL A 115 4.99 -1.31 -8.55
C VAL A 115 4.15 -0.20 -7.93
N LEU A 116 4.21 1.00 -8.51
CA LEU A 116 3.33 2.12 -8.18
C LEU A 116 2.21 2.21 -9.20
N LEU A 117 0.98 2.24 -8.70
CA LEU A 117 -0.24 2.27 -9.50
C LEU A 117 -1.11 3.45 -9.11
N TRP A 118 -1.86 4.01 -10.05
CA TRP A 118 -2.96 4.91 -9.75
C TRP A 118 -4.23 4.09 -9.51
N ASP A 119 -4.92 4.39 -8.43
CA ASP A 119 -6.32 4.00 -8.24
C ASP A 119 -7.20 4.96 -9.05
N THR A 120 -7.91 4.40 -10.04
CA THR A 120 -8.78 5.16 -10.97
C THR A 120 -10.26 5.09 -10.60
N THR A 121 -10.59 4.64 -9.38
CA THR A 121 -11.97 4.59 -8.90
C THR A 121 -12.62 5.98 -8.84
N ALA A 122 -11.84 7.02 -8.56
CA ALA A 122 -12.31 8.40 -8.64
C ALA A 122 -12.50 8.84 -10.11
N PRO A 123 -13.59 9.54 -10.44
CA PRO A 123 -13.88 9.94 -11.83
C PRO A 123 -12.93 11.02 -12.36
N ASP A 124 -12.41 11.88 -11.49
CA ASP A 124 -11.42 12.89 -11.86
C ASP A 124 -10.00 12.36 -11.60
N SER A 125 -9.15 12.43 -12.62
CA SER A 125 -7.74 12.07 -12.51
C SER A 125 -6.93 12.93 -11.55
N ALA A 126 -7.41 14.13 -11.21
CA ALA A 126 -6.79 14.95 -10.17
C ALA A 126 -6.91 14.31 -8.78
N ASP A 127 -7.90 13.43 -8.59
CA ASP A 127 -8.19 12.74 -7.33
C ASP A 127 -7.65 11.31 -7.30
N TRP A 128 -6.97 10.85 -8.36
CA TRP A 128 -6.38 9.51 -8.39
C TRP A 128 -5.24 9.38 -7.38
N THR A 129 -5.41 8.43 -6.46
CA THR A 129 -4.45 8.13 -5.40
C THR A 129 -3.46 7.05 -5.84
N THR A 130 -2.39 6.86 -5.08
CA THR A 130 -1.39 5.84 -5.38
C THR A 130 -1.64 4.58 -4.57
N VAL A 131 -1.56 3.43 -5.23
CA VAL A 131 -1.41 2.12 -4.59
C VAL A 131 0.00 1.64 -4.85
N LEU A 132 0.67 1.14 -3.82
CA LEU A 132 2.03 0.62 -3.91
C LEU A 132 2.02 -0.86 -3.55
N THR A 133 2.59 -1.70 -4.41
CA THR A 133 2.65 -3.14 -4.17
C THR A 133 4.07 -3.68 -4.19
N ASP A 134 4.33 -4.74 -3.43
CA ASP A 134 5.58 -5.52 -3.50
C ASP A 134 5.65 -6.38 -4.78
N SER A 135 6.80 -7.01 -5.01
CA SER A 135 7.10 -7.79 -6.23
C SER A 135 6.15 -8.97 -6.45
N ASP A 136 5.60 -9.53 -5.36
CA ASP A 136 4.81 -10.75 -5.38
C ASP A 136 3.32 -10.48 -5.15
N PHE A 137 2.96 -9.19 -5.06
CA PHE A 137 1.62 -8.66 -4.89
C PHE A 137 0.88 -9.22 -3.68
N GLN A 138 1.64 -9.51 -2.63
CA GLN A 138 1.09 -9.90 -1.34
C GLN A 138 0.83 -8.70 -0.45
N VAL A 139 1.57 -7.60 -0.63
CA VAL A 139 1.35 -6.38 0.14
C VAL A 139 1.03 -5.24 -0.81
N TRP A 140 -0.12 -4.64 -0.59
CA TRP A 140 -0.60 -3.44 -1.25
C TRP A 140 -0.77 -2.38 -0.18
N VAL A 141 -0.19 -1.21 -0.36
CA VAL A 141 -0.34 -0.07 0.53
C VAL A 141 -1.19 0.96 -0.19
N ASP A 142 -2.33 1.27 0.39
CA ASP A 142 -3.21 2.31 -0.11
C ASP A 142 -2.70 3.66 0.41
N LEU A 143 -2.21 4.49 -0.50
CA LEU A 143 -1.67 5.80 -0.17
C LEU A 143 -2.66 6.84 -0.69
N PRO A 144 -3.39 7.57 0.17
CA PRO A 144 -4.33 8.61 -0.24
C PRO A 144 -3.58 9.89 -0.68
N LEU A 145 -2.59 9.69 -1.55
CA LEU A 145 -1.64 10.65 -2.06
C LEU A 145 -1.65 10.52 -3.58
N THR A 146 -1.83 11.65 -4.26
CA THR A 146 -1.49 11.75 -5.69
C THR A 146 0.04 11.64 -5.86
N THR A 147 0.54 11.63 -7.10
CA THR A 147 1.95 11.34 -7.33
C THR A 147 2.89 12.37 -6.70
N SER A 148 2.63 13.67 -6.84
CA SER A 148 3.55 14.70 -6.30
C SER A 148 3.62 14.68 -4.75
N PRO A 149 2.49 14.58 -4.02
CA PRO A 149 2.47 14.29 -2.58
C PRO A 149 3.21 13.04 -2.15
N LEU A 150 3.15 11.97 -2.94
CA LEU A 150 3.92 10.77 -2.66
C LEU A 150 5.41 11.05 -2.77
N ILE A 151 5.87 11.60 -3.90
CA ILE A 151 7.31 11.87 -4.11
C ILE A 151 7.87 12.78 -3.02
N TRP A 152 7.13 13.82 -2.62
CA TRP A 152 7.52 14.65 -1.48
C TRP A 152 7.66 13.85 -0.18
N THR A 153 6.71 12.97 0.13
CA THR A 153 6.75 12.12 1.33
C THR A 153 8.02 11.28 1.34
N VAL A 154 8.38 10.72 0.18
CA VAL A 154 9.60 9.91 0.02
C VAL A 154 10.86 10.75 0.23
N LEU A 155 10.95 11.91 -0.43
CA LEU A 155 12.09 12.83 -0.29
C LEU A 155 12.26 13.32 1.15
N SER A 156 11.16 13.65 1.83
CA SER A 156 11.16 14.16 3.20
C SER A 156 11.48 13.08 4.24
N GLY A 157 11.29 11.81 3.89
CA GLY A 157 11.51 10.67 4.77
C GLY A 157 12.86 9.99 4.61
N GLY A 158 13.67 10.41 3.63
CA GLY A 158 15.00 9.87 3.41
C GLY A 158 15.95 10.16 4.57
N SER A 159 16.79 9.19 4.93
CA SER A 159 17.99 9.47 5.73
C SER A 159 18.91 10.32 4.85
N GLY A 160 19.36 11.49 5.32
CA GLY A 160 20.11 12.47 4.52
C GLY A 160 21.43 12.01 3.88
N SER A 161 21.77 10.73 3.94
CA SER A 161 22.83 10.05 3.18
C SER A 161 22.43 9.66 1.75
N THR A 162 21.13 9.47 1.46
CA THR A 162 20.66 9.08 0.13
C THR A 162 20.44 10.33 -0.72
N PRO A 163 20.98 10.40 -1.95
CA PRO A 163 20.70 11.52 -2.83
C PRO A 163 19.20 11.66 -3.09
N ALA A 164 18.71 12.90 -3.19
CA ALA A 164 17.31 13.17 -3.52
C ALA A 164 16.96 12.66 -4.93
N PHE A 165 17.93 12.68 -5.85
CA PHE A 165 17.79 12.19 -7.22
C PHE A 165 19.13 11.66 -7.74
N GLU A 166 19.09 10.57 -8.51
CA GLU A 166 20.21 9.96 -9.23
C GLU A 166 19.77 9.63 -10.66
N THR A 167 20.67 9.73 -11.64
CA THR A 167 20.38 9.19 -12.97
C THR A 167 20.37 7.65 -12.91
N PHE A 168 19.81 6.98 -13.93
CA PHE A 168 19.89 5.51 -13.98
C PHE A 168 21.32 5.00 -14.02
N GLU A 169 22.19 5.70 -14.76
CA GLU A 169 23.59 5.33 -14.87
C GLU A 169 24.30 5.43 -13.50
N ASP A 170 24.09 6.54 -12.77
CA ASP A 170 24.68 6.71 -11.44
C ASP A 170 24.17 5.65 -10.46
N PHE A 171 22.87 5.37 -10.50
CA PHE A 171 22.23 4.38 -9.64
C PHE A 171 22.78 2.98 -9.89
N GLU A 172 22.90 2.56 -11.16
CA GLU A 172 23.45 1.26 -11.55
C GLU A 172 24.94 1.12 -11.23
N GLN A 173 25.71 2.21 -11.28
CA GLN A 173 27.15 2.22 -11.01
C GLN A 173 27.51 2.29 -9.52
N GLY A 174 26.60 2.79 -8.68
CA GLY A 174 26.85 3.03 -7.25
C GLY A 174 25.93 2.23 -6.34
N THR A 175 24.90 2.92 -5.84
CA THR A 175 24.11 2.56 -4.66
C THR A 175 23.22 1.33 -4.86
N PHE A 176 22.88 0.98 -6.10
CA PHE A 176 22.02 -0.17 -6.40
C PHE A 176 22.57 -1.49 -5.85
N TRP A 177 23.84 -1.78 -6.11
CA TRP A 177 24.44 -3.06 -5.72
C TRP A 177 24.61 -3.18 -4.21
N GLU A 178 25.02 -2.11 -3.53
CA GLU A 178 25.13 -2.11 -2.06
C GLU A 178 23.77 -2.32 -1.38
N VAL A 179 22.71 -1.66 -1.88
CA VAL A 179 21.34 -1.84 -1.37
C VAL A 179 20.83 -3.25 -1.65
N TYR A 180 21.08 -3.77 -2.85
CA TYR A 180 20.67 -5.11 -3.25
C TYR A 180 21.38 -6.19 -2.41
N GLU A 181 22.70 -6.08 -2.24
CA GLU A 181 23.51 -7.01 -1.44
C GLU A 181 23.09 -7.00 0.03
N LYS A 182 22.94 -5.82 0.64
CA LYS A 182 22.49 -5.69 2.03
C LYS A 182 21.09 -6.27 2.24
N THR A 183 20.19 -6.07 1.28
CA THR A 183 18.84 -6.62 1.31
C THR A 183 18.87 -8.14 1.20
N ARG A 184 19.69 -8.67 0.30
CA ARG A 184 19.91 -10.11 0.14
C ARG A 184 20.50 -10.74 1.41
N GLU A 185 21.50 -10.14 2.03
CA GLU A 185 22.09 -10.61 3.30
C GLU A 185 21.06 -10.61 4.44
N THR A 186 20.25 -9.56 4.51
CA THR A 186 19.16 -9.46 5.50
C THR A 186 18.13 -10.58 5.28
N ALA A 187 17.67 -10.77 4.04
CA ALA A 187 16.73 -11.83 3.69
C ALA A 187 17.27 -13.24 3.99
N PHE A 188 18.56 -13.49 3.73
CA PHE A 188 19.20 -14.76 4.06
C PHE A 188 19.32 -15.00 5.57
N THR A 189 19.63 -13.96 6.34
CA THR A 189 19.75 -14.07 7.81
C THR A 189 18.40 -14.34 8.46
N LEU A 190 17.33 -13.81 7.88
CA LEU A 190 15.96 -13.92 8.40
C LEU A 190 15.28 -15.23 8.00
N ALA A 191 15.63 -15.80 6.85
CA ALA A 191 15.13 -17.12 6.43
C ALA A 191 15.52 -18.28 7.38
N ASP A 192 16.51 -18.08 8.26
CA ASP A 192 17.06 -19.12 9.14
C ASP A 192 16.58 -19.01 10.60
N GLN A 193 15.79 -17.98 10.95
CA GLN A 193 15.32 -17.76 12.33
C GLN A 193 13.81 -17.98 12.47
N GLU A 194 13.42 -18.51 13.64
CA GLU A 194 12.01 -18.54 14.06
C GLU A 194 11.57 -17.11 14.42
N ILE A 195 11.28 -16.32 13.40
CA ILE A 195 10.84 -14.93 13.55
C ILE A 195 9.41 -14.93 14.08
N GLY A 196 9.16 -14.14 15.14
CA GLY A 196 7.81 -13.94 15.66
C GLY A 196 6.90 -13.31 14.60
N SER A 197 5.61 -13.67 14.60
CA SER A 197 4.65 -13.30 13.54
C SER A 197 4.64 -11.81 13.20
N THR A 198 4.71 -10.94 14.20
CA THR A 198 4.76 -9.48 14.01
C THR A 198 5.98 -9.05 13.20
N ALA A 199 7.15 -9.62 13.49
CA ALA A 199 8.40 -9.25 12.83
C ALA A 199 8.43 -9.70 11.36
N GLU A 200 7.88 -10.88 11.04
CA GLU A 200 7.75 -11.36 9.65
C GLU A 200 6.79 -10.48 8.83
N VAL A 201 5.64 -10.10 9.40
CA VAL A 201 4.71 -9.19 8.71
C VAL A 201 5.36 -7.82 8.48
N LEU A 202 6.03 -7.27 9.51
CA LEU A 202 6.75 -6.00 9.38
C LEU A 202 7.88 -6.06 8.36
N GLU A 203 8.65 -7.15 8.32
CA GLU A 203 9.66 -7.34 7.30
C GLU A 203 9.05 -7.31 5.90
N ARG A 204 7.93 -8.01 5.68
CA ARG A 204 7.24 -8.00 4.39
C ARG A 204 6.72 -6.60 4.04
N VAL A 205 6.14 -5.87 4.97
CA VAL A 205 5.72 -4.46 4.76
C VAL A 205 6.92 -3.57 4.42
N ARG A 206 8.03 -3.69 5.16
CA ARG A 206 9.27 -2.95 4.92
C ARG A 206 9.96 -3.34 3.61
N SER A 207 9.73 -4.55 3.11
CA SER A 207 10.32 -5.06 1.86
C SER A 207 9.93 -4.21 0.66
N ILE A 208 8.80 -3.50 0.71
CA ILE A 208 8.34 -2.54 -0.30
C ILE A 208 9.39 -1.43 -0.55
N GLY A 209 10.16 -1.06 0.48
CA GLY A 209 11.40 -0.31 0.32
C GLY A 209 11.26 1.15 -0.07
N VAL A 210 10.16 1.81 0.27
CA VAL A 210 9.97 3.24 -0.02
C VAL A 210 10.13 4.06 1.27
N PRO A 211 11.20 4.88 1.38
CA PRO A 211 11.44 5.76 2.52
C PRO A 211 10.27 6.70 2.79
N GLY A 212 10.15 7.14 4.04
CA GLY A 212 9.09 8.04 4.46
C GLY A 212 7.71 7.43 4.62
N LEU A 213 7.41 6.27 4.00
CA LEU A 213 6.11 5.61 4.17
C LEU A 213 5.86 5.16 5.62
N HIS A 214 6.88 4.66 6.31
CA HIS A 214 6.75 4.31 7.73
C HIS A 214 6.47 5.56 8.58
N GLY A 215 7.17 6.67 8.31
CA GLY A 215 6.90 7.93 8.99
C GLY A 215 5.51 8.50 8.67
N TYR A 216 5.01 8.26 7.46
CA TYR A 216 3.64 8.59 7.08
C TYR A 216 2.62 7.72 7.81
N ALA A 217 2.81 6.39 7.83
CA ALA A 217 1.93 5.45 8.52
C ALA A 217 1.87 5.74 10.03
N ASP A 218 3.00 5.95 10.69
CA ASP A 218 3.06 6.32 12.12
C ASP A 218 2.32 7.63 12.41
N LYS A 219 2.44 8.64 11.52
CA LYS A 219 1.67 9.89 11.63
C LYS A 219 0.17 9.65 11.50
N GLN A 220 -0.25 8.84 10.52
CA GLN A 220 -1.67 8.49 10.35
C GLN A 220 -2.21 7.73 11.56
N PHE A 221 -1.44 6.75 12.05
CA PHE A 221 -1.79 5.99 13.24
C PHE A 221 -1.95 6.89 14.46
N LYS A 222 -0.97 7.77 14.74
CA LYS A 222 -1.05 8.76 15.83
C LYS A 222 -2.21 9.72 15.67
N PHE A 223 -2.49 10.19 14.45
CA PHE A 223 -3.62 11.08 14.20
C PHE A 223 -4.98 10.40 14.45
N ALA A 224 -5.09 9.14 14.02
CA ALA A 224 -6.29 8.32 14.16
C ALA A 224 -6.54 7.90 15.62
N THR A 225 -5.48 7.62 16.37
CA THR A 225 -5.58 7.18 17.78
C THR A 225 -5.58 8.36 18.76
N GLY A 226 -5.06 9.53 18.35
CA GLY A 226 -4.90 10.67 19.26
C GLY A 226 -4.03 10.28 20.46
N ASP A 227 -4.47 10.65 21.66
CA ASP A 227 -3.83 10.25 22.92
C ASP A 227 -4.32 8.88 23.43
N CYS A 228 -5.28 8.23 22.74
CA CYS A 228 -5.89 6.95 23.12
C CYS A 228 -5.05 5.74 22.66
N VAL A 229 -3.75 5.73 22.94
CA VAL A 229 -2.84 4.65 22.53
C VAL A 229 -3.12 3.32 23.28
N ALA A 230 -3.89 3.36 24.37
CA ALA A 230 -4.06 2.24 25.29
C ALA A 230 -5.11 1.17 24.90
N GLU A 231 -5.71 1.23 23.70
CA GLU A 231 -6.89 0.39 23.37
C GLU A 231 -6.68 -0.66 22.28
N PHE A 232 -5.48 -0.82 21.71
CA PHE A 232 -5.25 -1.79 20.63
C PHE A 232 -4.24 -2.88 21.02
N PRO A 233 -4.37 -4.10 20.44
CA PRO A 233 -3.34 -5.12 20.55
C PRO A 233 -1.96 -4.61 20.11
N GLU A 234 -0.91 -5.08 20.79
CA GLU A 234 0.48 -4.64 20.56
C GLU A 234 0.95 -4.96 19.13
N ASP A 235 0.61 -6.15 18.63
CA ASP A 235 0.99 -6.62 17.30
C ASP A 235 0.34 -5.79 16.18
N TYR A 236 -0.94 -5.44 16.32
CA TYR A 236 -1.62 -4.50 15.44
C TYR A 236 -0.98 -3.12 15.48
N THR A 237 -0.71 -2.59 16.67
CA THR A 237 -0.09 -1.26 16.83
C THR A 237 1.28 -1.21 16.18
N ALA A 238 2.09 -2.26 16.32
CA ALA A 238 3.40 -2.37 15.68
C ALA A 238 3.28 -2.34 14.16
N ILE A 239 2.37 -3.13 13.58
CA ILE A 239 2.17 -3.20 12.13
C ILE A 239 1.61 -1.90 11.57
N MET A 240 0.58 -1.31 12.18
CA MET A 240 -0.08 -0.12 11.64
C MET A 240 0.74 1.17 11.77
N LYS A 241 1.79 1.18 12.61
CA LYS A 241 2.80 2.26 12.60
C LYS A 241 3.68 2.24 11.35
N GLU A 242 3.71 1.14 10.62
CA GLU A 242 4.52 0.99 9.41
C GLU A 242 3.69 0.77 8.15
N PHE A 243 2.42 0.42 8.32
CA PHE A 243 1.47 0.12 7.27
C PHE A 243 0.24 1.04 7.41
N ALA A 244 0.01 1.90 6.42
CA ALA A 244 -1.06 2.90 6.48
C ALA A 244 -2.47 2.34 6.15
N GLY A 245 -2.60 1.03 5.91
CA GLY A 245 -3.79 0.40 5.35
C GLY A 245 -3.56 -0.07 3.92
N GLY A 246 -4.41 -0.98 3.45
CA GLY A 246 -4.32 -1.62 2.14
C GLY A 246 -4.52 -3.13 2.24
N VAL A 247 -3.81 -3.92 1.44
CA VAL A 247 -3.98 -5.38 1.40
C VAL A 247 -2.73 -6.11 1.87
N ILE A 248 -2.89 -7.07 2.77
CA ILE A 248 -1.82 -8.01 3.18
C ILE A 248 -2.33 -9.43 2.98
N ALA A 249 -1.71 -10.19 2.08
CA ALA A 249 -2.08 -11.58 1.75
C ALA A 249 -3.58 -11.77 1.44
N GLY A 250 -4.14 -10.87 0.63
CA GLY A 250 -5.56 -10.85 0.26
C GLY A 250 -6.50 -10.34 1.36
N VAL A 251 -5.97 -9.88 2.50
CA VAL A 251 -6.74 -9.24 3.57
C VAL A 251 -6.71 -7.75 3.38
N HIS A 252 -7.86 -7.13 3.13
CA HIS A 252 -7.99 -5.68 3.09
C HIS A 252 -8.02 -5.16 4.54
N VAL A 253 -6.89 -4.65 5.01
CA VAL A 253 -6.70 -4.06 6.33
C VAL A 253 -6.99 -2.57 6.24
N PHE A 254 -7.98 -2.12 7.00
CA PHE A 254 -8.38 -0.72 6.96
C PHE A 254 -7.37 0.18 7.67
N PRO A 255 -7.21 1.43 7.23
CA PRO A 255 -6.47 2.42 7.98
C PRO A 255 -7.08 2.58 9.39
N PRO A 256 -6.26 2.84 10.43
CA PRO A 256 -6.77 3.17 11.73
C PRO A 256 -7.66 4.41 11.61
N SER A 257 -8.81 4.41 12.28
CA SER A 257 -9.72 5.56 12.27
C SER A 257 -10.18 5.88 13.69
N ARG A 258 -10.44 7.16 13.97
CA ARG A 258 -11.03 7.60 15.24
C ARG A 258 -12.36 6.90 15.55
N SER A 259 -13.08 6.49 14.50
CA SER A 259 -14.32 5.76 14.62
C SER A 259 -14.12 4.36 15.19
N LEU A 260 -12.96 3.73 15.00
CA LEU A 260 -12.67 2.42 15.61
C LEU A 260 -12.50 2.54 17.13
N ALA A 261 -11.89 3.62 17.60
CA ALA A 261 -11.69 3.88 19.03
C ALA A 261 -12.98 4.31 19.77
N THR A 262 -14.00 4.79 19.06
CA THR A 262 -15.21 5.39 19.68
C THR A 262 -16.50 4.58 19.46
N ARG A 263 -16.48 3.52 18.65
CA ARG A 263 -17.67 2.74 18.26
C ARG A 263 -17.85 1.42 19.01
N THR A 264 -17.97 1.44 20.33
CA THR A 264 -18.73 0.36 20.99
C THR A 264 -20.25 0.55 20.84
N ASN A 265 -20.73 1.77 20.53
CA ASN A 265 -22.18 2.08 20.54
C ASN A 265 -22.81 2.56 19.22
N ASP A 266 -22.04 2.83 18.16
CA ASP A 266 -22.53 3.58 16.98
C ASP A 266 -22.25 2.88 15.64
N LEU A 267 -22.37 1.54 15.61
CA LEU A 267 -22.46 0.79 14.37
C LEU A 267 -23.76 1.17 13.66
N GLY A 268 -23.68 1.63 12.41
CA GLY A 268 -24.85 2.05 11.61
C GLY A 268 -25.99 1.05 11.74
N GLY A 269 -27.21 1.55 11.93
CA GLY A 269 -28.34 0.83 12.56
C GLY A 269 -28.54 -0.63 12.18
N GLY A 270 -28.25 -1.03 10.94
CA GLY A 270 -28.35 -2.42 10.51
C GLY A 270 -27.38 -3.39 11.20
N MET A 271 -26.13 -3.02 11.44
CA MET A 271 -25.12 -3.93 12.00
C MET A 271 -25.21 -4.04 13.53
N SER A 272 -25.58 -2.93 14.20
CA SER A 272 -25.84 -2.93 15.65
C SER A 272 -27.04 -3.79 16.01
N GLU A 273 -28.16 -3.68 15.28
CA GLU A 273 -29.34 -4.52 15.51
C GLU A 273 -29.06 -6.00 15.24
N MET A 274 -28.22 -6.30 14.25
CA MET A 274 -27.83 -7.66 13.91
C MET A 274 -26.90 -8.31 14.96
N LEU A 275 -25.92 -7.57 15.48
CA LEU A 275 -25.07 -8.06 16.58
C LEU A 275 -25.90 -8.24 17.86
N LYS A 276 -26.86 -7.35 18.13
CA LYS A 276 -27.83 -7.54 19.23
C LYS A 276 -28.69 -8.79 19.03
N ALA A 277 -29.10 -9.10 17.79
CA ALA A 277 -29.87 -10.30 17.47
C ALA A 277 -29.07 -11.61 17.68
N LEU A 278 -27.73 -11.56 17.64
CA LEU A 278 -26.86 -12.69 17.97
C LEU A 278 -26.71 -12.94 19.49
N GLY A 279 -27.38 -12.13 20.33
CA GLY A 279 -27.60 -12.44 21.75
C GLY A 279 -26.36 -12.36 22.65
N LYS A 280 -25.31 -11.64 22.24
CA LYS A 280 -24.10 -11.43 23.04
C LYS A 280 -23.81 -9.94 23.21
N ASP A 281 -23.53 -9.52 24.44
CA ASP A 281 -22.90 -8.23 24.79
C ASP A 281 -21.43 -8.17 24.33
N THR A 282 -21.11 -8.79 23.18
CA THR A 282 -19.79 -8.79 22.57
C THR A 282 -19.69 -7.60 21.63
N SER A 283 -18.80 -6.68 21.95
CA SER A 283 -18.37 -5.65 21.00
C SER A 283 -17.44 -6.28 19.96
N PHE A 284 -17.76 -6.08 18.68
CA PHE A 284 -16.96 -6.52 17.54
C PHE A 284 -16.31 -5.30 16.90
N MET A 285 -14.98 -5.25 16.92
CA MET A 285 -14.21 -4.15 16.35
C MET A 285 -13.60 -4.59 15.02
N GLN A 286 -14.19 -4.15 13.91
CA GLN A 286 -13.72 -4.51 12.57
C GLN A 286 -12.42 -3.78 12.24
N TRP A 287 -11.38 -4.50 11.82
CA TRP A 287 -10.12 -3.91 11.34
C TRP A 287 -9.86 -4.21 9.86
N GLY A 288 -10.65 -5.06 9.22
CA GLY A 288 -10.47 -5.38 7.81
C GLY A 288 -11.59 -6.22 7.19
N GLU A 289 -11.29 -6.76 6.01
CA GLU A 289 -12.18 -7.58 5.21
C GLU A 289 -11.41 -8.64 4.39
N VAL A 290 -12.00 -9.82 4.23
CA VAL A 290 -11.52 -10.90 3.33
C VAL A 290 -12.72 -11.52 2.63
N ASP A 291 -12.75 -11.51 1.30
CA ASP A 291 -13.80 -12.16 0.50
C ASP A 291 -15.23 -11.77 0.93
N GLY A 292 -15.47 -10.48 1.19
CA GLY A 292 -16.77 -9.98 1.68
C GLY A 292 -17.04 -10.22 3.16
N ARG A 293 -16.13 -10.85 3.90
CA ARG A 293 -16.26 -11.13 5.34
C ARG A 293 -15.56 -10.06 6.15
N ALA A 294 -16.28 -9.43 7.06
CA ALA A 294 -15.68 -8.47 7.98
C ALA A 294 -14.75 -9.20 8.96
N MET A 295 -13.50 -8.78 9.03
CA MET A 295 -12.51 -9.27 9.98
C MET A 295 -12.37 -8.28 11.13
N GLY A 296 -12.33 -8.77 12.36
CA GLY A 296 -12.31 -7.92 13.54
C GLY A 296 -11.79 -8.62 14.78
N TRP A 297 -11.83 -7.93 15.91
CA TRP A 297 -11.63 -8.51 17.22
C TRP A 297 -12.94 -8.67 17.96
N LEU A 298 -13.03 -9.74 18.76
CA LEU A 298 -13.98 -9.82 19.86
C LEU A 298 -13.37 -9.13 21.08
N THR A 299 -13.92 -7.99 21.46
CA THR A 299 -13.41 -7.19 22.58
C THR A 299 -14.12 -7.59 23.88
N THR A 300 -14.15 -8.89 24.17
CA THR A 300 -14.81 -9.45 25.37
C THR A 300 -14.04 -9.20 26.66
N HIS A 301 -12.77 -8.84 26.55
CA HIS A 301 -11.88 -8.53 27.65
C HIS A 301 -11.57 -7.03 27.66
N GLU A 302 -11.43 -6.45 28.85
CA GLU A 302 -10.98 -5.06 29.00
C GLU A 302 -9.55 -4.87 28.47
N ASP A 303 -8.71 -5.91 28.59
CA ASP A 303 -7.33 -5.91 28.10
C ASP A 303 -7.29 -6.33 26.61
N PRO A 304 -6.73 -5.50 25.70
CA PRO A 304 -6.56 -5.82 24.29
C PRO A 304 -5.73 -7.07 24.02
N THR A 305 -4.86 -7.50 24.95
CA THR A 305 -4.09 -8.75 24.79
C THR A 305 -4.97 -10.00 24.83
N GLY A 306 -6.17 -9.91 25.41
CA GLY A 306 -7.17 -10.98 25.43
C GLY A 306 -8.11 -10.98 24.23
N TRP A 307 -7.95 -10.05 23.28
CA TRP A 307 -8.85 -9.95 22.14
C TRP A 307 -8.53 -11.02 21.09
N CYS A 308 -9.55 -11.81 20.74
CA CYS A 308 -9.41 -12.84 19.71
C CYS A 308 -9.81 -12.31 18.34
N VAL A 309 -9.08 -12.71 17.30
CA VAL A 309 -9.52 -12.47 15.92
C VAL A 309 -10.83 -13.22 15.66
N ALA A 310 -11.78 -12.55 15.01
CA ALA A 310 -13.02 -13.14 14.56
C ALA A 310 -13.41 -12.61 13.18
N TYR A 311 -14.32 -13.32 12.53
CA TYR A 311 -14.92 -12.85 11.30
C TYR A 311 -16.44 -12.98 11.32
N LEU A 312 -17.08 -12.03 10.63
CA LEU A 312 -18.51 -12.03 10.36
C LEU A 312 -18.72 -12.43 8.90
N LYS A 313 -19.66 -13.34 8.64
CA LYS A 313 -20.06 -13.65 7.26
C LYS A 313 -20.61 -12.40 6.56
N ALA A 314 -20.53 -12.39 5.22
CA ALA A 314 -21.03 -11.29 4.39
C ALA A 314 -22.54 -11.01 4.60
N ASP A 315 -23.32 -12.05 4.87
CA ASP A 315 -24.75 -11.95 5.20
C ASP A 315 -25.02 -11.61 6.67
N GLY A 316 -23.96 -11.50 7.47
CA GLY A 316 -24.05 -11.23 8.89
C GLY A 316 -24.58 -12.37 9.76
N SER A 317 -24.86 -13.54 9.18
CA SER A 317 -25.57 -14.63 9.84
C SER A 317 -24.75 -15.36 10.91
N ALA A 318 -23.42 -15.23 10.87
CA ALA A 318 -22.53 -15.92 11.79
C ALA A 318 -21.30 -15.10 12.12
N LEU A 319 -20.92 -15.16 13.40
CA LEU A 319 -19.69 -14.65 13.97
C LEU A 319 -18.85 -15.84 14.42
N THR A 320 -17.68 -16.02 13.82
CA THR A 320 -16.76 -17.12 14.13
C THR A 320 -15.51 -16.56 14.78
N CYS A 321 -15.20 -17.03 15.99
CA CYS A 321 -13.93 -16.76 16.65
C CYS A 321 -12.84 -17.66 16.07
N LEU A 322 -11.68 -17.09 15.78
CA LEU A 322 -10.46 -17.81 15.43
C LEU A 322 -9.63 -17.94 16.70
N GLU A 323 -9.92 -18.99 17.47
CA GLU A 323 -9.18 -19.29 18.70
C GLU A 323 -7.68 -19.43 18.37
N ASP A 324 -6.83 -18.94 19.28
CA ASP A 324 -5.36 -18.93 19.16
C ASP A 324 -4.76 -18.04 18.05
N GLN A 325 -5.54 -17.10 17.49
CA GLN A 325 -5.02 -16.15 16.50
C GLN A 325 -5.05 -14.71 17.01
N THR A 326 -3.88 -14.07 16.93
CA THR A 326 -3.72 -12.62 17.02
C THR A 326 -3.79 -12.02 15.62
N PHE A 327 -3.77 -10.69 15.51
CA PHE A 327 -3.77 -10.02 14.22
C PHE A 327 -2.55 -10.41 13.38
N ALA A 328 -1.35 -10.40 13.97
CA ALA A 328 -0.12 -10.77 13.28
C ALA A 328 -0.05 -12.26 12.93
N THR A 329 -0.46 -13.18 13.81
CA THR A 329 -0.42 -14.62 13.49
C THR A 329 -1.39 -14.96 12.35
N PHE A 330 -2.55 -14.31 12.29
CA PHE A 330 -3.49 -14.44 11.19
C PHE A 330 -2.88 -13.99 9.85
N LEU A 331 -2.28 -12.79 9.80
CA LEU A 331 -1.63 -12.27 8.59
C LEU A 331 -0.44 -13.13 8.15
N GLN A 332 0.41 -13.56 9.10
CA GLN A 332 1.56 -14.43 8.82
C GLN A 332 1.13 -15.76 8.18
N ARG A 333 0.09 -16.42 8.73
CA ARG A 333 -0.45 -17.66 8.14
C ARG A 333 -0.83 -17.47 6.67
N ARG A 334 -1.50 -16.36 6.35
CA ARG A 334 -1.91 -16.05 4.98
C ARG A 334 -0.73 -15.68 4.07
N LEU A 335 0.26 -14.95 4.56
CA LEU A 335 1.50 -14.67 3.82
C LEU A 335 2.21 -15.96 3.42
N ARG A 336 2.23 -16.95 4.32
CA ARG A 336 2.75 -18.30 4.08
C ARG A 336 1.85 -19.20 3.22
N GLY A 337 0.76 -18.65 2.65
CA GLY A 337 -0.16 -19.36 1.74
C GLY A 337 -1.23 -20.20 2.43
N ASN A 338 -1.34 -20.16 3.76
CA ASN A 338 -2.44 -20.79 4.47
C ASN A 338 -3.66 -19.85 4.45
N ASN A 339 -4.45 -19.95 3.38
CA ASN A 339 -5.67 -19.15 3.20
C ASN A 339 -6.91 -19.74 3.88
N SER A 340 -6.77 -20.90 4.55
CA SER A 340 -7.85 -21.46 5.35
C SER A 340 -8.12 -20.54 6.53
N LEU A 341 -9.39 -20.18 6.72
CA LEU A 341 -9.85 -19.55 7.96
C LEU A 341 -9.94 -20.56 9.13
N PHE A 342 -9.65 -21.83 8.85
CA PHE A 342 -9.61 -22.94 9.81
C PHE A 342 -8.16 -23.45 9.90
#